data_AF-A0A960JVZ3-F1
#
_entry.id   AF-A0A960JVZ3-F1
#
_cell.length_a   1.000
_cell.length_b   1.000
_cell.length_c   1.000
_cell.angle_alpha   90.00
_cell.angle_beta   90.00
_cell.angle_gamma   90.00
#
_symmetry.space_group_name_H-M   'P 1'
#
loop_
_entity.id
_entity.type
_entity.pdbx_description
1 polymer ?
#
loop_
_entity_poly.entity_id
_entity_poly.type
_entity_poly.pdbx_seq_one_letter_code
_entity_poly.pdbx_strand_id
1 'polypeptide(L)'
;PFAVYWLARRWGLDRPAAWAAGVIYTTSGFFISAANFYNLIAGVTLTPALMAAMLWAFEETTDGTEPPRPPRRRWSLAVVAGLWALLLLSGDPTTALVALVMSGTGLLLFRGRWVLPIDRLLPVLGALTLGALVTAPQWIEFLRILPLSSRGYHGVSDAGQVVGGFEPVQLLEGVLPYVFGRPDLVRLGAFWGHRFYGGTAPLFFTLYPGLLAVALAALALLSDGPRTRRLRIAALWAMGLGVALALGEHNPLVNLVRRLPGADLLRFPIKFWLPVALGLALLAGAGFERWARSTGVIPQQPGDPEGEDGRREEALARRGLLGLVTGLWVAYLVLWSILSFVPRPVQTLLRSWIPSSYSVEFVANERVRLAGLALVSLVFLLAMLAALLVALRAPRTGGVLLLVTHTAGQLFLLQPGLATDDIDAYLTPPPLLASIPADSRLVHGSVDGLFGDLQLRVNKPWTKDLQRQMFLEMFPPAGILAGRRYELNRSPEGLASYFTWVARDAVSHSDDVQRLRLLASWGVNRLLVARPLDPAASSQAHLLASQPTVGEPVRLFAVRDATPE
;
A
#
# COMPACT_ATOMS: atom_id res chain seq x y z
N PRO A 1 10.73 9.83 3.45
CA PRO A 1 10.96 11.10 2.71
C PRO A 1 12.41 11.19 2.15
N PHE A 2 13.43 10.76 2.91
CA PHE A 2 14.84 10.85 2.50
C PHE A 2 15.20 10.14 1.19
N ALA A 3 14.63 8.95 0.94
CA ALA A 3 14.88 8.21 -0.30
C ALA A 3 14.43 9.00 -1.55
N VAL A 4 13.23 9.56 -1.51
CA VAL A 4 12.70 10.41 -2.60
C VAL A 4 13.44 11.74 -2.68
N TYR A 5 13.81 12.35 -1.54
CA TYR A 5 14.69 13.52 -1.53
C TYR A 5 15.99 13.24 -2.28
N TRP A 6 16.64 12.10 -2.00
CA TRP A 6 17.87 11.71 -2.67
C TRP A 6 17.66 11.51 -4.18
N LEU A 7 16.59 10.83 -4.58
CA LEU A 7 16.22 10.66 -5.98
C LEU A 7 15.96 12.01 -6.67
N ALA A 8 15.16 12.87 -6.09
CA ALA A 8 14.84 14.20 -6.61
C ALA A 8 16.11 15.05 -6.79
N ARG A 9 17.04 14.99 -5.82
CA ARG A 9 18.35 15.63 -5.94
C ARG A 9 19.17 15.09 -7.12
N ARG A 10 19.11 13.79 -7.40
CA ARG A 10 19.78 13.18 -8.57
C ARG A 10 19.18 13.62 -9.89
N TRP A 11 17.89 13.87 -9.92
CA TRP A 11 17.21 14.46 -11.07
C TRP A 11 17.40 15.99 -11.19
N GLY A 12 18.15 16.61 -10.29
CA GLY A 12 18.54 18.02 -10.37
C GLY A 12 17.58 19.01 -9.71
N LEU A 13 16.55 18.54 -8.99
CA LEU A 13 15.68 19.40 -8.18
C LEU A 13 16.43 19.96 -6.98
N ASP A 14 16.29 21.25 -6.69
CA ASP A 14 16.87 21.96 -5.55
C ASP A 14 16.41 21.40 -4.19
N ARG A 15 17.19 21.66 -3.12
CA ARG A 15 16.95 21.02 -1.81
C ARG A 15 15.52 21.20 -1.28
N PRO A 16 14.91 22.41 -1.31
CA PRO A 16 13.53 22.57 -0.83
C PRO A 16 12.52 21.77 -1.67
N ALA A 17 12.70 21.74 -2.99
CA ALA A 17 11.85 21.02 -3.92
C ALA A 17 11.97 19.50 -3.78
N ALA A 18 13.20 19.00 -3.60
CA ALA A 18 13.45 17.60 -3.31
C ALA A 18 12.82 17.18 -1.97
N TRP A 19 12.82 18.07 -0.97
CA TRP A 19 12.17 17.81 0.32
C TRP A 19 10.65 17.78 0.16
N ALA A 20 10.08 18.73 -0.58
CA ALA A 20 8.65 18.74 -0.92
C ALA A 20 8.20 17.43 -1.59
N ALA A 21 8.96 16.95 -2.60
CA ALA A 21 8.70 15.65 -3.24
C ALA A 21 8.72 14.50 -2.21
N GLY A 22 9.72 14.51 -1.31
CA GLY A 22 9.86 13.50 -0.28
C GLY A 22 8.71 13.49 0.73
N VAL A 23 8.25 14.66 1.16
CA VAL A 23 7.09 14.82 2.05
C VAL A 23 5.83 14.30 1.37
N ILE A 24 5.52 14.81 0.18
CA ILE A 24 4.32 14.47 -0.60
C ILE A 24 4.22 12.96 -0.83
N TYR A 25 5.32 12.32 -1.20
CA TYR A 25 5.33 10.87 -1.37
C TYR A 25 4.99 10.13 -0.08
N THR A 26 5.65 10.45 1.03
CA THR A 26 5.45 9.73 2.30
C THR A 26 4.13 10.02 2.99
N THR A 27 3.50 11.15 2.70
CA THR A 27 2.19 11.49 3.24
C THR A 27 1.05 11.12 2.29
N SER A 28 1.34 10.53 1.13
CA SER A 28 0.31 10.09 0.20
C SER A 28 -0.46 8.87 0.74
N GLY A 29 -1.71 8.73 0.30
CA GLY A 29 -2.58 7.59 0.58
C GLY A 29 -1.93 6.26 0.22
N PHE A 30 -1.22 6.19 -0.91
CA PHE A 30 -0.49 4.99 -1.33
C PHE A 30 0.56 4.57 -0.29
N PHE A 31 1.43 5.50 0.13
CA PHE A 31 2.51 5.19 1.08
C PHE A 31 1.97 4.85 2.47
N ILE A 32 0.98 5.62 2.95
CA ILE A 32 0.32 5.38 4.24
C ILE A 32 -0.39 4.01 4.22
N SER A 33 -1.10 3.69 3.14
CA SER A 33 -1.77 2.38 3.01
C SER A 33 -0.76 1.23 2.95
N ALA A 34 0.40 1.44 2.32
CA ALA A 34 1.47 0.43 2.28
C ALA A 34 2.02 0.11 3.68
N ALA A 35 1.92 1.03 4.65
CA ALA A 35 2.39 0.82 6.02
C ALA A 35 1.64 -0.31 6.75
N ASN A 36 0.46 -0.71 6.25
CA ASN A 36 -0.27 -1.88 6.78
C ASN A 36 0.38 -3.23 6.40
N PHE A 37 1.42 -3.21 5.55
CA PHE A 37 2.11 -4.40 5.07
C PHE A 37 3.62 -4.23 5.24
N TYR A 38 4.20 -4.89 6.25
CA TYR A 38 5.62 -4.74 6.60
C TYR A 38 6.59 -5.07 5.45
N ASN A 39 6.27 -6.07 4.63
CA ASN A 39 7.04 -6.40 3.43
C ASN A 39 6.93 -5.29 2.36
N LEU A 40 5.72 -4.81 2.11
CA LEU A 40 5.46 -3.82 1.06
C LEU A 40 6.04 -2.45 1.41
N ILE A 41 5.90 -2.00 2.66
CA ILE A 41 6.40 -0.68 3.11
C ILE A 41 7.92 -0.58 2.96
N ALA A 42 8.64 -1.66 3.22
CA ALA A 42 10.08 -1.73 2.99
C ALA A 42 10.39 -1.55 1.49
N GLY A 43 9.69 -2.30 0.62
CA GLY A 43 9.81 -2.20 -0.83
C GLY A 43 9.60 -0.77 -1.35
N VAL A 44 8.44 -0.18 -1.08
CA VAL A 44 8.08 1.17 -1.54
C VAL A 44 8.97 2.28 -0.96
N THR A 45 9.59 2.06 0.21
CA THR A 45 10.53 3.00 0.82
C THR A 45 11.91 2.96 0.17
N LEU A 46 12.38 1.76 -0.19
CA LEU A 46 13.72 1.53 -0.72
C LEU A 46 13.81 1.75 -2.24
N THR A 47 12.71 1.59 -2.98
CA THR A 47 12.70 1.79 -4.45
C THR A 47 13.30 3.13 -4.88
N PRO A 48 12.90 4.30 -4.34
CA PRO A 48 13.49 5.58 -4.75
C PRO A 48 14.98 5.68 -4.41
N ALA A 49 15.43 5.05 -3.32
CA ALA A 49 16.84 5.03 -2.94
C ALA A 49 17.66 4.17 -3.91
N LEU A 50 17.16 3.01 -4.33
CA LEU A 50 17.84 2.19 -5.34
C LEU A 50 17.97 2.95 -6.66
N MET A 51 16.89 3.62 -7.10
CA MET A 51 16.92 4.45 -8.31
C MET A 51 18.00 5.53 -8.19
N ALA A 52 18.06 6.24 -7.06
CA ALA A 52 19.05 7.27 -6.80
C ALA A 52 20.49 6.72 -6.77
N ALA A 53 20.68 5.53 -6.19
CA ALA A 53 21.95 4.82 -6.14
C ALA A 53 22.42 4.38 -7.54
N MET A 54 21.51 3.91 -8.39
CA MET A 54 21.82 3.55 -9.76
C MET A 54 22.17 4.78 -10.59
N LEU A 55 21.43 5.88 -10.47
CA LEU A 55 21.81 7.15 -11.09
C LEU A 55 23.19 7.63 -10.62
N TRP A 56 23.51 7.45 -9.33
CA TRP A 56 24.81 7.79 -8.78
C TRP A 56 25.95 6.93 -9.36
N ALA A 57 25.75 5.62 -9.47
CA ALA A 57 26.76 4.70 -10.01
C ALA A 57 27.12 5.01 -11.47
N PHE A 58 26.19 5.64 -12.20
CA PHE A 58 26.35 6.08 -13.59
C PHE A 58 26.59 7.58 -13.76
N GLU A 59 26.76 8.33 -12.67
CA GLU A 59 27.07 9.76 -12.72
C GLU A 59 28.47 9.96 -13.35
N GLU A 60 28.52 10.69 -14.47
CA GLU A 60 29.79 11.12 -15.06
C GLU A 60 30.32 12.31 -14.26
N THR A 61 31.61 12.28 -13.94
CA THR A 61 32.31 13.49 -13.48
C THR A 61 32.17 14.53 -14.58
N THR A 62 31.62 15.68 -14.21
CA THR A 62 30.99 16.66 -15.10
C THR A 62 31.94 17.29 -16.12
N ASP A 63 33.25 17.07 -16.00
CA ASP A 63 34.25 17.64 -16.90
C ASP A 63 34.70 16.72 -18.03
N GLY A 64 34.23 15.48 -18.14
CA GLY A 64 34.56 14.58 -19.26
C GLY A 64 36.06 14.23 -19.40
N THR A 65 36.93 14.82 -18.59
CA THR A 65 38.39 14.72 -18.63
C THR A 65 38.93 13.78 -17.56
N GLU A 66 38.17 13.50 -16.49
CA GLU A 66 38.61 12.57 -15.45
C GLU A 66 37.55 11.52 -15.10
N PRO A 67 37.92 10.22 -15.07
CA PRO A 67 37.06 9.18 -14.52
C PRO A 67 36.74 9.48 -13.04
N PRO A 68 35.54 9.12 -12.55
CA PRO A 68 35.18 9.37 -11.15
C PRO A 68 36.19 8.67 -10.23
N ARG A 69 36.66 9.38 -9.21
CA ARG A 69 37.66 8.84 -8.27
C ARG A 69 37.22 7.46 -7.75
N PRO A 70 38.10 6.44 -7.80
CA PRO A 70 37.76 5.04 -7.49
C PRO A 70 37.01 4.80 -6.17
N PRO A 71 37.27 5.49 -5.03
CA PRO A 71 36.52 5.26 -3.80
C PRO A 71 35.04 5.64 -3.91
N ARG A 72 34.70 6.71 -4.64
CA ARG A 72 33.31 7.16 -4.79
C ARG A 72 32.48 6.15 -5.59
N ARG A 73 33.08 5.55 -6.64
CA ARG A 73 32.43 4.53 -7.46
C ARG A 73 32.24 3.20 -6.70
N ARG A 74 33.27 2.75 -5.97
CA ARG A 74 33.14 1.53 -5.14
C ARG A 74 32.04 1.67 -4.10
N TRP A 75 31.94 2.84 -3.47
CA TRP A 75 30.90 3.10 -2.50
C TRP A 75 29.49 3.14 -3.13
N SER A 76 29.31 3.77 -4.30
CA SER A 76 28.01 3.74 -4.98
C SER A 76 27.58 2.32 -5.35
N LEU A 77 28.52 1.46 -5.76
CA LEU A 77 28.23 0.05 -6.05
C LEU A 77 27.88 -0.74 -4.78
N ALA A 78 28.58 -0.51 -3.67
CA ALA A 78 28.24 -1.12 -2.39
C ALA A 78 26.84 -0.70 -1.91
N VAL A 79 26.47 0.56 -2.10
CA VAL A 79 25.12 1.06 -1.79
C VAL A 79 24.07 0.43 -2.69
N VAL A 80 24.33 0.26 -3.99
CA VAL A 80 23.44 -0.49 -4.90
C VAL A 80 23.25 -1.92 -4.43
N ALA A 81 24.33 -2.64 -4.11
CA ALA A 81 24.28 -4.01 -3.61
C ALA A 81 23.47 -4.12 -2.30
N GLY A 82 23.73 -3.23 -1.34
CA GLY A 82 23.03 -3.21 -0.06
C GLY A 82 21.53 -2.89 -0.19
N LEU A 83 21.17 -1.89 -0.99
CA LEU A 83 19.76 -1.54 -1.21
C LEU A 83 19.01 -2.65 -1.96
N TRP A 84 19.68 -3.29 -2.92
CA TRP A 84 19.09 -4.43 -3.63
C TRP A 84 18.90 -5.64 -2.71
N ALA A 85 19.87 -5.95 -1.87
CA ALA A 85 19.73 -6.99 -0.85
C ALA A 85 18.54 -6.70 0.09
N LEU A 86 18.43 -5.46 0.60
CA LEU A 86 17.30 -5.07 1.45
C LEU A 86 15.94 -5.14 0.74
N LEU A 87 15.88 -4.80 -0.56
CA LEU A 87 14.67 -4.96 -1.37
C LEU A 87 14.28 -6.43 -1.52
N LEU A 88 15.24 -7.33 -1.74
CA LEU A 88 14.96 -8.77 -1.81
C LEU A 88 14.55 -9.35 -0.44
N LEU A 89 15.20 -8.92 0.64
CA LEU A 89 14.86 -9.29 2.02
C LEU A 89 13.49 -8.77 2.46
N SER A 90 12.94 -7.75 1.79
CA SER A 90 11.57 -7.28 2.05
C SER A 90 10.54 -8.38 1.81
N GLY A 91 10.85 -9.40 1.00
CA GLY A 91 9.94 -10.52 0.74
C GLY A 91 8.80 -10.19 -0.22
N ASP A 92 8.82 -9.03 -0.90
CA ASP A 92 7.87 -8.70 -1.96
C ASP A 92 8.55 -8.64 -3.34
N PRO A 93 8.49 -9.72 -4.15
CA PRO A 93 9.18 -9.78 -5.43
C PRO A 93 8.65 -8.74 -6.44
N THR A 94 7.38 -8.35 -6.33
CA THR A 94 6.77 -7.36 -7.21
C THR A 94 7.42 -5.98 -7.03
N THR A 95 7.56 -5.47 -5.81
CA THR A 95 8.24 -4.20 -5.57
C THR A 95 9.72 -4.24 -5.92
N ALA A 96 10.41 -5.35 -5.71
CA ALA A 96 11.80 -5.52 -6.15
C ALA A 96 11.93 -5.43 -7.68
N LEU A 97 11.06 -6.13 -8.43
CA LEU A 97 11.02 -6.05 -9.89
C LEU A 97 10.70 -4.63 -10.38
N VAL A 98 9.69 -3.99 -9.78
CA VAL A 98 9.33 -2.60 -10.08
C VAL A 98 10.52 -1.67 -9.83
N ALA A 99 11.26 -1.86 -8.73
CA ALA A 99 12.44 -1.07 -8.42
C ALA A 99 13.53 -1.21 -9.48
N LEU A 100 13.82 -2.43 -9.96
CA LEU A 100 14.76 -2.65 -11.06
C LEU A 100 14.31 -1.99 -12.36
N VAL A 101 13.05 -2.20 -12.76
CA VAL A 101 12.50 -1.64 -14.00
C VAL A 101 12.55 -0.11 -13.96
N MET A 102 12.09 0.50 -12.87
CA MET A 102 12.12 1.95 -12.69
C MET A 102 13.54 2.52 -12.66
N SER A 103 14.48 1.81 -12.03
CA SER A 103 15.87 2.26 -11.96
C SER A 103 16.56 2.17 -13.33
N GLY A 104 16.34 1.09 -14.07
CA GLY A 104 16.90 0.91 -15.42
C GLY A 104 16.34 1.92 -16.42
N THR A 105 15.02 2.04 -16.50
CA THR A 105 14.35 2.98 -17.41
C THR A 105 14.57 4.44 -17.01
N GLY A 106 14.54 4.74 -15.72
CA GLY A 106 14.89 6.05 -15.18
C GLY A 106 16.32 6.45 -15.55
N LEU A 107 17.28 5.51 -15.51
CA LEU A 107 18.65 5.75 -15.95
C LEU A 107 18.74 6.04 -17.46
N LEU A 108 18.05 5.28 -18.31
CA LEU A 108 18.01 5.53 -19.77
C LEU A 108 17.46 6.93 -20.08
N LEU A 109 16.35 7.30 -19.45
CA LEU A 109 15.71 8.61 -19.61
C LEU A 109 16.58 9.74 -19.06
N PHE A 110 17.27 9.51 -17.93
CA PHE A 110 18.19 10.48 -17.33
C PHE A 110 19.34 10.80 -18.29
N ARG A 111 19.93 9.77 -18.91
CA ARG A 111 21.02 9.92 -19.87
C ARG A 111 20.57 10.41 -21.24
N GLY A 112 19.29 10.26 -21.59
CA GLY A 112 18.78 10.52 -22.94
C GLY A 112 19.36 9.58 -23.99
N ARG A 113 19.79 8.38 -23.58
CA ARG A 113 20.41 7.35 -24.45
C ARG A 113 19.75 6.00 -24.15
N TRP A 114 19.46 5.25 -25.20
CA TRP A 114 18.87 3.91 -25.10
C TRP A 114 19.90 2.80 -24.86
N VAL A 115 21.19 3.11 -25.00
CA VAL A 115 22.30 2.16 -24.80
C VAL A 115 23.18 2.65 -23.64
N LEU A 116 23.45 1.76 -22.69
CA LEU A 116 24.36 1.98 -21.58
C LEU A 116 25.75 1.44 -21.92
N PRO A 117 26.83 2.15 -21.54
CA PRO A 117 28.17 1.70 -21.82
C PRO A 117 28.53 0.49 -20.94
N ILE A 118 29.09 -0.56 -21.57
CA ILE A 118 29.26 -1.88 -20.95
C ILE A 118 30.21 -1.87 -19.74
N ASP A 119 31.24 -1.02 -19.76
CA ASP A 119 32.21 -0.79 -18.67
C ASP A 119 31.56 -0.25 -17.39
N ARG A 120 30.37 0.37 -17.52
CA ARG A 120 29.56 0.87 -16.41
C ARG A 120 28.48 -0.12 -16.01
N LEU A 121 27.90 -0.80 -16.98
CA LEU A 121 26.87 -1.81 -16.73
C LEU A 121 27.41 -3.01 -15.94
N LEU A 122 28.58 -3.53 -16.31
CA LEU A 122 29.10 -4.76 -15.72
C LEU A 122 29.32 -4.66 -14.19
N PRO A 123 29.91 -3.59 -13.63
CA PRO A 123 30.04 -3.48 -12.17
C PRO A 123 28.71 -3.28 -11.44
N VAL A 124 27.71 -2.67 -12.08
CA VAL A 124 26.37 -2.54 -11.51
C VAL A 124 25.67 -3.90 -11.49
N LEU A 125 25.77 -4.67 -12.57
CA LEU A 125 25.30 -6.06 -12.58
C LEU A 125 26.01 -6.89 -11.51
N GLY A 126 27.33 -6.73 -11.36
CA GLY A 126 28.09 -7.35 -10.28
C GLY A 126 27.58 -6.97 -8.88
N ALA A 127 27.25 -5.70 -8.64
CA ALA A 127 26.68 -5.24 -7.38
C ALA A 127 25.28 -5.83 -7.12
N LEU A 128 24.41 -5.89 -8.14
CA LEU A 128 23.10 -6.54 -8.03
C LEU A 128 23.23 -8.04 -7.75
N THR A 129 24.17 -8.73 -8.42
CA THR A 129 24.46 -10.14 -8.15
C THR A 129 24.96 -10.35 -6.73
N LEU A 130 25.88 -9.51 -6.23
CA LEU A 130 26.34 -9.57 -4.84
C LEU A 130 25.19 -9.36 -3.85
N GLY A 131 24.32 -8.37 -4.09
CA GLY A 131 23.13 -8.15 -3.27
C GLY A 131 22.19 -9.36 -3.26
N ALA A 132 21.98 -10.02 -4.41
CA ALA A 132 21.19 -11.24 -4.51
C ALA A 132 21.84 -12.41 -3.74
N LEU A 133 23.16 -12.57 -3.83
CA LEU A 133 23.91 -13.59 -3.08
C LEU A 133 23.80 -13.40 -1.56
N VAL A 134 23.80 -12.17 -1.06
CA VAL A 134 23.55 -11.88 0.36
C VAL A 134 22.19 -12.41 0.81
N THR A 135 21.20 -12.43 -0.09
CA THR A 135 19.85 -12.95 0.18
C THR A 135 19.68 -14.44 -0.14
N ALA A 136 20.74 -15.14 -0.57
CA ALA A 136 20.66 -16.55 -0.96
C ALA A 136 20.04 -17.48 0.10
N PRO A 137 20.29 -17.33 1.43
CA PRO A 137 19.64 -18.17 2.43
C PRO A 137 18.11 -18.14 2.36
N GLN A 138 17.52 -16.96 2.16
CA GLN A 138 16.07 -16.80 2.01
C GLN A 138 15.57 -17.47 0.73
N TRP A 139 16.30 -17.34 -0.38
CA TRP A 139 15.95 -17.97 -1.66
C TRP A 139 16.02 -19.50 -1.60
N ILE A 140 17.04 -20.05 -0.94
CA ILE A 140 17.19 -21.50 -0.77
C ILE A 140 15.99 -22.05 0.01
N GLU A 141 15.61 -21.41 1.11
CA GLU A 141 14.43 -21.83 1.89
C GLU A 141 13.12 -21.64 1.13
N PHE A 142 12.98 -20.54 0.39
CA PHE A 142 11.82 -20.33 -0.48
C PHE A 142 11.69 -21.44 -1.54
N LEU A 143 12.78 -21.78 -2.23
CA LEU A 143 12.79 -22.82 -3.25
C LEU A 143 12.58 -24.22 -2.64
N ARG A 144 12.96 -24.45 -1.38
CA ARG A 144 12.66 -25.68 -0.65
C ARG A 144 11.16 -25.82 -0.33
N ILE A 145 10.51 -24.73 0.05
CA ILE A 145 9.10 -24.72 0.47
C ILE A 145 8.15 -24.64 -0.73
N LEU A 146 8.52 -23.90 -1.79
CA LEU A 146 7.64 -23.59 -2.91
C LEU A 146 6.98 -24.83 -3.52
N PRO A 147 7.71 -25.91 -3.89
CA PRO A 147 7.10 -27.11 -4.50
C PRO A 147 6.10 -27.84 -3.59
N LEU A 148 6.22 -27.67 -2.27
CA LEU A 148 5.35 -28.31 -1.27
C LEU A 148 4.13 -27.46 -0.93
N SER A 149 4.16 -26.18 -1.32
CA SER A 149 3.06 -25.25 -1.08
C SER A 149 1.93 -25.45 -2.09
N SER A 150 0.70 -25.13 -1.68
CA SER A 150 -0.44 -25.08 -2.60
C SER A 150 -0.17 -24.18 -3.80
N ARG A 151 0.56 -23.08 -3.60
CA ARG A 151 0.92 -22.15 -4.69
C ARG A 151 1.92 -22.75 -5.68
N GLY A 152 2.93 -23.48 -5.22
CA GLY A 152 3.87 -24.12 -6.15
C GLY A 152 3.24 -25.27 -6.92
N TYR A 153 2.23 -25.93 -6.34
CA TYR A 153 1.51 -27.01 -7.00
C TYR A 153 0.43 -26.53 -8.00
N HIS A 154 -0.38 -25.53 -7.63
CA HIS A 154 -1.51 -25.05 -8.46
C HIS A 154 -1.23 -23.75 -9.22
N GLY A 155 -0.14 -23.04 -8.91
CA GLY A 155 0.05 -21.66 -9.34
C GLY A 155 -0.96 -20.72 -8.67
N VAL A 156 -1.07 -19.50 -9.19
CA VAL A 156 -2.16 -18.58 -8.85
C VAL A 156 -3.24 -18.71 -9.91
N SER A 157 -4.49 -18.90 -9.49
CA SER A 157 -5.64 -18.96 -10.42
C SER A 157 -5.73 -17.69 -11.25
N ASP A 158 -6.34 -17.78 -12.44
CA ASP A 158 -6.51 -16.61 -13.31
C ASP A 158 -7.26 -15.47 -12.62
N ALA A 159 -8.27 -15.80 -11.81
CA ALA A 159 -8.97 -14.84 -10.97
C ALA A 159 -8.01 -14.21 -9.93
N GLY A 160 -7.20 -15.02 -9.23
CA GLY A 160 -6.26 -14.54 -8.23
C GLY A 160 -5.15 -13.62 -8.78
N GLN A 161 -4.79 -13.76 -10.06
CA GLN A 161 -3.78 -12.91 -10.70
C GLN A 161 -4.29 -11.48 -10.98
N VAL A 162 -5.60 -11.33 -11.23
CA VAL A 162 -6.22 -10.03 -11.53
C VAL A 162 -6.90 -9.38 -10.34
N VAL A 163 -7.11 -10.13 -9.25
CA VAL A 163 -7.67 -9.63 -7.98
C VAL A 163 -6.93 -8.37 -7.53
N GLY A 164 -7.71 -7.37 -7.13
CA GLY A 164 -7.19 -6.06 -6.71
C GLY A 164 -6.54 -5.26 -7.85
N GLY A 165 -7.02 -5.42 -9.09
CA GLY A 165 -6.71 -4.51 -10.18
C GLY A 165 -7.22 -3.09 -9.93
N PHE A 166 -6.56 -2.11 -10.54
CA PHE A 166 -7.01 -0.72 -10.54
C PHE A 166 -8.18 -0.56 -11.52
N GLU A 167 -9.34 -0.15 -11.03
CA GLU A 167 -10.45 0.24 -11.89
C GLU A 167 -10.42 1.74 -12.18
N PRO A 168 -10.72 2.20 -13.41
CA PRO A 168 -10.71 3.63 -13.75
C PRO A 168 -11.57 4.50 -12.82
N VAL A 169 -12.68 3.96 -12.29
CA VAL A 169 -13.52 4.68 -11.32
C VAL A 169 -12.76 5.01 -10.03
N GLN A 170 -11.74 4.22 -9.66
CA GLN A 170 -10.88 4.50 -8.51
C GLN A 170 -10.07 5.79 -8.65
N LEU A 171 -10.00 6.40 -9.85
CA LEU A 171 -9.45 7.76 -10.01
C LEU A 171 -10.18 8.80 -9.14
N LEU A 172 -11.43 8.53 -8.74
CA LEU A 172 -12.15 9.35 -7.78
C LEU A 172 -11.45 9.42 -6.41
N GLU A 173 -10.66 8.42 -6.03
CA GLU A 173 -9.82 8.49 -4.83
C GLU A 173 -8.69 9.52 -4.95
N GLY A 174 -8.25 9.83 -6.17
CA GLY A 174 -7.33 10.93 -6.43
C GLY A 174 -7.94 12.30 -6.10
N VAL A 175 -9.28 12.39 -6.13
CA VAL A 175 -10.03 13.58 -5.73
C VAL A 175 -10.31 13.54 -4.24
N LEU A 176 -10.99 12.51 -3.73
CA LEU A 176 -11.44 12.42 -2.33
C LEU A 176 -11.04 11.07 -1.71
N PRO A 177 -10.38 11.03 -0.55
CA PRO A 177 -9.97 9.77 0.07
C PRO A 177 -11.18 8.95 0.53
N TYR A 178 -11.08 7.62 0.46
CA TYR A 178 -12.11 6.68 0.90
C TYR A 178 -13.47 6.94 0.25
N VAL A 179 -13.54 7.32 -1.02
CA VAL A 179 -14.82 7.61 -1.70
C VAL A 179 -15.75 6.39 -1.75
N PHE A 180 -15.19 5.17 -1.68
CA PHE A 180 -15.93 3.90 -1.73
C PHE A 180 -16.19 3.27 -0.35
N GLY A 181 -16.17 4.07 0.71
CA GLY A 181 -16.36 3.65 2.09
C GLY A 181 -15.05 3.42 2.84
N ARG A 182 -15.15 3.02 4.11
CA ARG A 182 -14.04 2.95 5.06
C ARG A 182 -13.60 1.50 5.32
N PRO A 183 -12.40 1.07 4.86
CA PRO A 183 -11.91 -0.30 5.08
C PRO A 183 -11.59 -0.63 6.54
N ASP A 184 -11.42 0.39 7.38
CA ASP A 184 -11.24 0.27 8.83
C ASP A 184 -12.56 0.08 9.61
N LEU A 185 -13.71 0.06 8.92
CA LEU A 185 -15.04 -0.14 9.50
C LEU A 185 -15.73 -1.42 8.99
N VAL A 186 -16.49 -2.07 9.87
CA VAL A 186 -17.19 -3.36 9.65
C VAL A 186 -18.72 -3.22 9.58
N ARG A 187 -19.30 -2.05 9.94
CA ARG A 187 -20.76 -1.80 9.93
C ARG A 187 -21.17 -0.51 9.21
N LEU A 188 -21.57 0.53 9.96
CA LEU A 188 -21.97 1.82 9.40
C LEU A 188 -20.73 2.51 8.81
N GLY A 189 -20.81 2.94 7.55
CA GLY A 189 -19.67 3.45 6.81
C GLY A 189 -18.66 2.39 6.40
N ALA A 190 -18.96 1.09 6.58
CA ALA A 190 -18.11 0.00 6.12
C ALA A 190 -17.78 0.13 4.63
N PHE A 191 -16.70 -0.51 4.26
CA PHE A 191 -16.28 -0.56 2.87
C PHE A 191 -17.31 -1.30 2.01
N TRP A 192 -18.10 -0.54 1.26
CA TRP A 192 -19.08 -1.07 0.31
C TRP A 192 -18.49 -1.19 -1.10
N GLY A 193 -17.30 -0.62 -1.30
CA GLY A 193 -16.58 -0.53 -2.56
C GLY A 193 -16.03 -1.84 -3.12
N HIS A 194 -16.19 -2.98 -2.45
CA HIS A 194 -15.57 -4.27 -2.85
C HIS A 194 -15.68 -4.59 -4.35
N ARG A 195 -16.82 -4.27 -4.96
CA ARG A 195 -17.04 -4.51 -6.39
C ARG A 195 -16.04 -3.80 -7.30
N PHE A 196 -15.52 -2.65 -6.87
CA PHE A 196 -14.54 -1.86 -7.60
C PHE A 196 -13.10 -2.31 -7.36
N TYR A 197 -12.89 -3.34 -6.54
CA TYR A 197 -11.58 -3.87 -6.14
C TYR A 197 -11.52 -5.38 -6.40
N GLY A 198 -12.20 -5.85 -7.46
CA GLY A 198 -12.23 -7.28 -7.82
C GLY A 198 -12.96 -8.17 -6.80
N GLY A 199 -13.91 -7.60 -6.05
CA GLY A 199 -14.70 -8.33 -5.05
C GLY A 199 -13.98 -8.58 -3.71
N THR A 200 -12.77 -8.04 -3.52
CA THR A 200 -11.98 -8.24 -2.29
C THR A 200 -11.83 -6.96 -1.48
N ALA A 201 -11.22 -7.07 -0.29
CA ALA A 201 -10.76 -5.90 0.45
C ALA A 201 -9.64 -5.19 -0.34
N PRO A 202 -9.53 -3.85 -0.25
CA PRO A 202 -8.54 -3.10 -1.01
C PRO A 202 -7.15 -3.34 -0.42
N LEU A 203 -6.16 -3.63 -1.26
CA LEU A 203 -4.77 -3.74 -0.81
C LEU A 203 -4.26 -2.38 -0.30
N PHE A 204 -4.51 -1.31 -1.05
CA PHE A 204 -4.26 0.05 -0.58
C PHE A 204 -5.60 0.70 -0.24
N PHE A 205 -5.78 1.10 1.02
CA PHE A 205 -7.06 1.65 1.49
C PHE A 205 -7.46 2.95 0.80
N THR A 206 -6.48 3.69 0.29
CA THR A 206 -6.73 4.82 -0.61
C THR A 206 -5.49 5.18 -1.42
N LEU A 207 -5.69 5.67 -2.65
CA LEU A 207 -4.63 6.17 -3.53
C LEU A 207 -4.49 7.70 -3.51
N TYR A 208 -5.21 8.39 -2.61
CA TYR A 208 -5.28 9.85 -2.55
C TYR A 208 -3.89 10.51 -2.38
N PRO A 209 -3.43 11.32 -3.34
CA PRO A 209 -2.10 11.95 -3.26
C PRO A 209 -2.09 13.29 -2.51
N GLY A 210 -3.26 13.84 -2.23
CA GLY A 210 -3.43 15.17 -1.65
C GLY A 210 -3.49 16.31 -2.66
N LEU A 211 -4.36 17.29 -2.39
CA LEU A 211 -4.68 18.36 -3.34
C LEU A 211 -3.51 19.29 -3.67
N LEU A 212 -2.61 19.54 -2.70
CA LEU A 212 -1.38 20.29 -2.98
C LEU A 212 -0.49 19.54 -3.98
N ALA A 213 -0.38 18.22 -3.86
CA ALA A 213 0.42 17.42 -4.79
C ALA A 213 -0.13 17.51 -6.21
N VAL A 214 -1.46 17.44 -6.37
CA VAL A 214 -2.14 17.60 -7.66
C VAL A 214 -1.89 19.00 -8.25
N ALA A 215 -2.07 20.06 -7.45
CA ALA A 215 -1.84 21.43 -7.89
C ALA A 215 -0.38 21.68 -8.30
N LEU A 216 0.59 21.19 -7.53
CA LEU A 216 2.01 21.32 -7.86
C LEU A 216 2.39 20.49 -9.08
N ALA A 217 1.90 19.26 -9.20
CA ALA A 217 2.14 18.44 -10.37
C ALA A 217 1.58 19.10 -11.63
N ALA A 218 0.36 19.65 -11.58
CA ALA A 218 -0.20 20.43 -12.68
C ALA A 218 0.67 21.65 -13.03
N LEU A 219 1.16 22.39 -12.04
CA LEU A 219 2.07 23.52 -12.26
C LEU A 219 3.38 23.12 -12.95
N ALA A 220 3.91 21.93 -12.62
CA ALA A 220 5.10 21.38 -13.27
C ALA A 220 4.85 21.03 -14.74
N LEU A 221 3.66 20.53 -15.06
CA LEU A 221 3.29 20.20 -16.43
C LEU A 221 3.18 21.46 -17.31
N LEU A 222 2.79 22.60 -16.73
CA LEU A 222 2.72 23.90 -17.41
C LEU A 222 4.11 24.57 -17.63
N SER A 223 5.22 23.89 -17.35
CA SER A 223 6.58 24.45 -17.45
C SER A 223 7.30 23.94 -18.70
N ASP A 224 7.95 24.84 -19.43
CA ASP A 224 8.70 24.49 -20.66
C ASP A 224 10.22 24.46 -20.46
N GLY A 225 10.69 24.53 -19.22
CA GLY A 225 12.11 24.52 -18.89
C GLY A 225 12.85 23.24 -19.36
N PRO A 226 14.01 23.35 -20.03
CA PRO A 226 14.77 22.20 -20.52
C PRO A 226 15.31 21.32 -19.38
N ARG A 227 15.59 21.92 -18.21
CA ARG A 227 16.09 21.22 -17.02
C ARG A 227 15.05 20.27 -16.44
N THR A 228 13.81 20.73 -16.29
CA THR A 228 12.71 19.93 -15.73
C THR A 228 12.09 19.00 -16.76
N ARG A 229 12.33 19.23 -18.06
CA ARG A 229 11.78 18.40 -19.14
C ARG A 229 12.10 16.92 -19.00
N ARG A 230 13.34 16.55 -18.69
CA ARG A 230 13.74 15.13 -18.55
C ARG A 230 13.06 14.46 -17.36
N LEU A 231 13.08 15.13 -16.20
CA LEU A 231 12.36 14.65 -15.00
C LEU A 231 10.86 14.53 -15.28
N ARG A 232 10.25 15.52 -15.96
CA ARG A 232 8.83 15.49 -16.34
C ARG A 232 8.53 14.29 -17.22
N ILE A 233 9.33 14.03 -18.26
CA ILE A 233 9.15 12.86 -19.13
C ILE A 233 9.31 11.57 -18.34
N ALA A 234 10.33 11.46 -17.48
CA ALA A 234 10.55 10.28 -16.66
C ALA A 234 9.42 10.03 -15.65
N ALA A 235 8.91 11.09 -15.04
CA ALA A 235 7.79 11.01 -14.11
C ALA A 235 6.48 10.63 -14.82
N LEU A 236 6.17 11.25 -15.97
CA LEU A 236 5.01 10.90 -16.79
C LEU A 236 5.11 9.48 -17.33
N TRP A 237 6.30 9.05 -17.74
CA TRP A 237 6.56 7.68 -18.18
C TRP A 237 6.32 6.70 -17.02
N ALA A 238 6.83 7.00 -15.82
CA ALA A 238 6.61 6.16 -14.64
C ALA A 238 5.13 6.07 -14.28
N MET A 239 4.40 7.20 -14.32
CA MET A 239 2.95 7.22 -14.10
C MET A 239 2.21 6.43 -15.17
N GLY A 240 2.52 6.63 -16.45
CA GLY A 240 1.88 5.91 -17.56
C GLY A 240 2.10 4.41 -17.48
N LEU A 241 3.34 3.98 -17.22
CA LEU A 241 3.67 2.56 -17.04
C LEU A 241 2.96 1.99 -15.80
N GLY A 242 2.98 2.71 -14.68
CA GLY A 242 2.36 2.29 -13.43
C GLY A 242 0.85 2.11 -13.58
N VAL A 243 0.15 3.09 -14.17
CA VAL A 243 -1.30 2.99 -14.45
C VAL A 243 -1.57 1.84 -15.42
N ALA A 244 -0.80 1.72 -16.50
CA ALA A 244 -0.99 0.65 -17.47
C ALA A 244 -0.90 -0.74 -16.79
N LEU A 245 0.13 -0.98 -15.98
CA LEU A 245 0.27 -2.27 -15.29
C LEU A 245 -0.75 -2.45 -14.16
N ALA A 246 -1.13 -1.37 -13.47
CA ALA A 246 -2.09 -1.43 -12.37
C ALA A 246 -3.51 -1.76 -12.81
N LEU A 247 -3.91 -1.40 -14.04
CA LEU A 247 -5.24 -1.67 -14.61
C LEU A 247 -5.61 -3.17 -14.61
N GLY A 248 -4.63 -4.08 -14.52
CA GLY A 248 -4.88 -5.52 -14.40
C GLY A 248 -5.69 -6.05 -15.58
N GLU A 249 -6.87 -6.62 -15.30
CA GLU A 249 -7.79 -7.15 -16.32
C GLU A 249 -8.27 -6.10 -17.35
N HIS A 250 -8.24 -4.82 -16.98
CA HIS A 250 -8.66 -3.72 -17.86
C HIS A 250 -7.58 -3.32 -18.88
N ASN A 251 -6.38 -3.93 -18.84
CA ASN A 251 -5.32 -3.65 -19.82
C ASN A 251 -4.97 -4.91 -20.65
N PRO A 252 -5.22 -4.92 -21.96
CA PRO A 252 -4.90 -6.06 -22.82
C PRO A 252 -3.39 -6.39 -22.87
N LEU A 253 -2.51 -5.42 -22.62
CA LEU A 253 -1.06 -5.66 -22.55
C LEU A 253 -0.67 -6.47 -21.32
N VAL A 254 -1.41 -6.36 -20.22
CA VAL A 254 -1.18 -7.18 -19.02
C VAL A 254 -1.44 -8.65 -19.34
N ASN A 255 -2.41 -8.96 -20.20
CA ASN A 255 -2.64 -10.34 -20.67
C ASN A 255 -1.47 -10.91 -21.45
N LEU A 256 -0.67 -10.09 -22.13
CA LEU A 256 0.56 -10.53 -22.79
C LEU A 256 1.66 -10.80 -21.76
N VAL A 257 1.83 -9.91 -20.78
CA VAL A 257 2.81 -10.07 -19.70
C VAL A 257 2.52 -11.31 -18.86
N ARG A 258 1.24 -11.63 -18.62
CA ARG A 258 0.79 -12.82 -17.88
C ARG A 258 1.16 -14.14 -18.54
N ARG A 259 1.52 -14.13 -19.83
CA ARG A 259 2.00 -15.33 -20.54
C ARG A 259 3.49 -15.58 -20.35
N LEU A 260 4.23 -14.64 -19.75
CA LEU A 260 5.65 -14.82 -19.49
C LEU A 260 5.87 -15.82 -18.34
N PRO A 261 6.93 -16.66 -18.42
CA PRO A 261 7.28 -17.56 -17.33
C PRO A 261 7.45 -16.81 -16.00
N GLY A 262 6.77 -17.27 -14.94
CA GLY A 262 6.81 -16.66 -13.61
C GLY A 262 5.87 -15.47 -13.42
N ALA A 263 5.14 -15.04 -14.44
CA ALA A 263 4.15 -13.97 -14.30
C ALA A 263 2.92 -14.40 -13.48
N ASP A 264 2.67 -15.70 -13.40
CA ASP A 264 1.68 -16.35 -12.54
C ASP A 264 1.97 -16.16 -11.04
N LEU A 265 3.19 -15.77 -10.68
CA LEU A 265 3.57 -15.39 -9.31
C LEU A 265 3.22 -13.93 -8.97
N LEU A 266 2.92 -13.10 -9.96
CA LEU A 266 2.54 -11.70 -9.75
C LEU A 266 1.06 -11.62 -9.37
N ARG A 267 0.78 -10.94 -8.26
CA ARG A 267 -0.57 -10.70 -7.74
C ARG A 267 -0.75 -9.25 -7.34
N PHE A 268 -2.01 -8.82 -7.29
CA PHE A 268 -2.40 -7.45 -6.96
C PHE A 268 -1.75 -6.43 -7.91
N PRO A 269 -2.24 -6.32 -9.16
CA PRO A 269 -1.72 -5.35 -10.12
C PRO A 269 -1.63 -3.93 -9.55
N ILE A 270 -2.48 -3.55 -8.60
CA ILE A 270 -2.39 -2.25 -7.92
C ILE A 270 -1.03 -1.96 -7.27
N LYS A 271 -0.17 -2.95 -6.99
CA LYS A 271 1.22 -2.72 -6.54
C LYS A 271 2.04 -1.89 -7.53
N PHE A 272 1.68 -1.91 -8.82
CA PHE A 272 2.26 -1.07 -9.86
C PHE A 272 1.85 0.41 -9.75
N TRP A 273 1.06 0.79 -8.75
CA TRP A 273 0.81 2.19 -8.40
C TRP A 273 2.04 2.89 -7.79
N LEU A 274 3.05 2.14 -7.32
CA LEU A 274 4.32 2.69 -6.83
C LEU A 274 4.95 3.69 -7.83
N PRO A 275 5.15 3.34 -9.11
CA PRO A 275 5.58 4.29 -10.15
C PRO A 275 4.71 5.54 -10.27
N VAL A 276 3.39 5.41 -10.11
CA VAL A 276 2.44 6.52 -10.20
C VAL A 276 2.65 7.49 -9.04
N ALA A 277 2.69 6.97 -7.81
CA ALA A 277 2.92 7.77 -6.60
C ALA A 277 4.29 8.48 -6.65
N LEU A 278 5.33 7.78 -7.10
CA LEU A 278 6.67 8.36 -7.19
C LEU A 278 6.78 9.41 -8.31
N GLY A 279 6.22 9.14 -9.49
CA GLY A 279 6.19 10.10 -10.60
C GLY A 279 5.42 11.37 -10.22
N LEU A 280 4.25 11.22 -9.60
CA LEU A 280 3.46 12.35 -9.12
C LEU A 280 4.20 13.18 -8.08
N ALA A 281 4.90 12.53 -7.12
CA ALA A 281 5.69 13.23 -6.12
C ALA A 281 6.87 13.99 -6.73
N LEU A 282 7.54 13.43 -7.75
CA LEU A 282 8.61 14.13 -8.48
C LEU A 282 8.09 15.33 -9.28
N LEU A 283 6.93 15.20 -9.94
CA LEU A 283 6.26 16.32 -10.60
C LEU A 283 5.86 17.39 -9.59
N ALA A 284 5.31 17.00 -8.44
CA ALA A 284 4.96 17.96 -7.40
C ALA A 284 6.20 18.68 -6.83
N GLY A 285 7.32 17.98 -6.68
CA GLY A 285 8.62 18.59 -6.37
C GLY A 285 9.06 19.63 -7.40
N ALA A 286 8.97 19.30 -8.70
CA ALA A 286 9.28 20.23 -9.78
C ALA A 286 8.34 21.44 -9.81
N GLY A 287 7.05 21.24 -9.52
CA GLY A 287 6.08 22.33 -9.38
C GLY A 287 6.44 23.24 -8.20
N PHE A 288 6.85 22.65 -7.08
CA PHE A 288 7.32 23.40 -5.92
C PHE A 288 8.59 24.18 -6.24
N GLU A 289 9.55 23.61 -6.97
CA GLU A 289 10.75 24.31 -7.43
C GLU A 289 10.40 25.55 -8.24
N ARG A 290 9.50 25.41 -9.20
CA ARG A 290 9.06 26.52 -10.06
C ARG A 290 8.44 27.66 -9.26
N TRP A 291 7.54 27.32 -8.35
CA TRP A 291 6.92 28.30 -7.45
C TRP A 291 7.92 28.93 -6.46
N ALA A 292 8.85 28.14 -5.93
CA ALA A 292 9.84 28.58 -4.98
C ALA A 292 10.87 29.54 -5.63
N ARG A 293 11.21 29.33 -6.92
CA ARG A 293 12.02 30.29 -7.69
C ARG A 293 11.29 31.60 -7.94
N SER A 294 10.02 31.54 -8.35
CA SER A 294 9.22 32.76 -8.61
C SER A 294 8.91 33.62 -7.39
N THR A 295 9.22 33.12 -6.20
CA THR A 295 9.07 33.82 -4.92
C THR A 295 10.43 34.12 -4.26
N GLY A 296 11.55 33.75 -4.88
CA GLY A 296 12.90 33.96 -4.33
C GLY A 296 13.27 33.06 -3.14
N VAL A 297 12.51 31.99 -2.87
CA VAL A 297 12.90 30.95 -1.89
C VAL A 297 14.16 30.24 -2.36
N ILE A 298 14.21 29.92 -3.65
CA ILE A 298 15.35 29.32 -4.33
C ILE A 298 15.97 30.41 -5.20
N PRO A 299 17.27 30.71 -5.06
CA PRO A 299 17.95 31.67 -5.91
C PRO A 299 17.85 31.27 -7.38
N GLN A 300 17.67 32.25 -8.27
CA GLN A 300 17.82 32.03 -9.71
C GLN A 300 19.24 31.53 -10.03
N GLN A 301 19.35 30.68 -11.06
CA GLN A 301 20.64 30.20 -11.53
C GLN A 301 21.06 30.88 -12.84
N PRO A 302 22.37 30.95 -13.13
CA PRO A 302 22.86 31.44 -14.42
C PRO A 302 22.21 30.66 -15.58
N GLY A 303 21.58 31.36 -16.51
CA GLY A 303 20.86 30.78 -17.66
C GLY A 303 19.34 30.63 -17.49
N ASP A 304 18.78 31.00 -16.34
CA ASP A 304 17.34 31.29 -16.24
C ASP A 304 17.03 32.53 -17.10
N PRO A 305 15.85 32.62 -17.75
CA PRO A 305 15.51 33.74 -18.62
C PRO A 305 15.58 35.07 -17.86
N GLU A 306 16.49 35.96 -18.25
CA GLU A 306 16.62 37.29 -17.67
C GLU A 306 15.67 38.29 -18.35
N GLY A 307 15.38 39.42 -17.69
CA GLY A 307 14.60 40.52 -18.27
C GLY A 307 13.08 40.40 -18.11
N GLU A 308 12.32 40.74 -19.16
CA GLU A 308 10.85 40.74 -19.10
C GLU A 308 10.25 39.33 -19.15
N ASP A 309 10.85 38.42 -19.91
CA ASP A 309 10.35 37.06 -20.07
C ASP A 309 10.48 36.26 -18.77
N GLY A 310 11.60 36.42 -18.04
CA GLY A 310 11.76 35.86 -16.70
C GLY A 310 10.70 36.35 -15.72
N ARG A 311 10.48 37.68 -15.65
CA ARG A 311 9.46 38.27 -14.77
C ARG A 311 8.05 37.79 -15.12
N ARG A 312 7.75 37.59 -16.41
CA ARG A 312 6.47 37.01 -16.85
C ARG A 312 6.34 35.56 -16.41
N GLU A 313 7.36 34.73 -16.60
CA GLU A 313 7.33 33.33 -16.17
C GLU A 313 7.18 33.20 -14.65
N GLU A 314 7.87 34.02 -13.87
CA GLU A 314 7.72 34.07 -12.42
C GLU A 314 6.29 34.44 -11.99
N ALA A 315 5.74 35.50 -12.59
CA ALA A 315 4.37 35.92 -12.33
C ALA A 315 3.36 34.82 -12.69
N LEU A 316 3.58 34.13 -13.81
CA LEU A 316 2.76 33.01 -14.26
C LEU A 316 2.85 31.81 -13.31
N ALA A 317 4.04 31.46 -12.82
CA ALA A 317 4.21 30.37 -11.86
C ALA A 317 3.49 30.64 -10.54
N ARG A 318 3.64 31.87 -10.02
CA ARG A 318 3.01 32.31 -8.77
C ARG A 318 1.49 32.39 -8.90
N ARG A 319 0.99 33.03 -9.96
CA ARG A 319 -0.46 33.11 -10.26
C ARG A 319 -1.04 31.75 -10.62
N GLY A 320 -0.26 30.90 -11.26
CA GLY A 320 -0.63 29.54 -11.63
C GLY A 320 -0.92 28.68 -10.40
N LEU A 321 -0.02 28.63 -9.42
CA LEU A 321 -0.28 27.88 -8.19
C LEU A 321 -1.49 28.42 -7.43
N LEU A 322 -1.57 29.75 -7.27
CA LEU A 322 -2.71 30.40 -6.61
C LEU A 322 -4.03 30.08 -7.33
N GLY A 323 -4.04 30.16 -8.66
CA GLY A 323 -5.19 29.84 -9.49
C GLY A 323 -5.60 28.37 -9.40
N LEU A 324 -4.63 27.44 -9.41
CA LEU A 324 -4.89 26.01 -9.25
C LEU A 324 -5.48 25.67 -7.89
N VAL A 325 -4.91 26.20 -6.80
CA VAL A 325 -5.44 25.97 -5.44
C VAL A 325 -6.82 26.63 -5.27
N THR A 326 -7.02 27.83 -5.83
CA THR A 326 -8.33 28.51 -5.81
C THR A 326 -9.37 27.72 -6.62
N GLY A 327 -8.99 27.22 -7.80
CA GLY A 327 -9.86 26.39 -8.63
C GLY A 327 -10.28 25.10 -7.93
N LEU A 328 -9.33 24.43 -7.26
CA LEU A 328 -9.63 23.27 -6.41
C LEU A 328 -10.56 23.65 -5.26
N TRP A 329 -10.35 24.79 -4.59
CA TRP A 329 -11.21 25.26 -3.52
C TRP A 329 -12.64 25.51 -4.01
N VAL A 330 -12.81 26.18 -5.15
CA VAL A 330 -14.14 26.40 -5.77
C VAL A 330 -14.79 25.07 -6.16
N ALA A 331 -14.05 24.16 -6.79
CA ALA A 331 -14.56 22.84 -7.17
C ALA A 331 -15.05 22.04 -5.94
N TYR A 332 -14.30 22.11 -4.84
CA TYR A 332 -14.68 21.49 -3.58
C TYR A 332 -15.86 22.17 -2.89
N LEU A 333 -16.01 23.48 -3.06
CA LEU A 333 -17.15 24.23 -2.52
C LEU A 333 -18.43 23.80 -3.24
N VAL A 334 -18.35 23.65 -4.57
CA VAL A 334 -19.45 23.12 -5.38
C VAL A 334 -19.75 21.67 -4.99
N LEU A 335 -18.73 20.81 -4.87
CA LEU A 335 -18.91 19.42 -4.46
C LEU A 335 -19.60 19.32 -3.08
N TRP A 336 -19.08 20.02 -2.07
CA TRP A 336 -19.68 20.08 -0.73
C TRP A 336 -21.12 20.59 -0.77
N SER A 337 -21.40 21.64 -1.55
CA SER A 337 -22.73 22.21 -1.68
C SER A 337 -23.72 21.22 -2.31
N ILE A 338 -23.32 20.54 -3.38
CA ILE A 338 -24.15 19.50 -4.03
C ILE A 338 -24.40 18.35 -3.04
N LEU A 339 -23.36 17.83 -2.39
CA LEU A 339 -23.48 16.74 -1.43
C LEU A 339 -24.37 17.12 -0.24
N SER A 340 -24.37 18.38 0.20
CA SER A 340 -25.11 18.85 1.39
C SER A 340 -26.56 19.24 1.08
N PHE A 341 -26.77 20.03 0.02
CA PHE A 341 -28.05 20.70 -0.26
C PHE A 341 -28.87 20.06 -1.39
N VAL A 342 -28.30 19.11 -2.13
CA VAL A 342 -28.98 18.41 -3.23
C VAL A 342 -29.09 16.90 -2.93
N PRO A 343 -29.75 16.49 -1.83
CA PRO A 343 -29.67 15.13 -1.32
C PRO A 343 -30.27 14.07 -2.25
N ARG A 344 -31.40 14.35 -2.91
CA ARG A 344 -32.12 13.35 -3.73
C ARG A 344 -31.29 12.89 -4.93
N PRO A 345 -30.81 13.77 -5.84
CA PRO A 345 -29.99 13.34 -6.97
C PRO A 345 -28.71 12.61 -6.54
N VAL A 346 -28.05 13.10 -5.49
CA VAL A 346 -26.81 12.49 -4.99
C VAL A 346 -27.08 11.10 -4.41
N GLN A 347 -28.14 10.91 -3.64
CA GLN A 347 -28.52 9.59 -3.12
C GLN A 347 -28.90 8.63 -4.24
N THR A 348 -29.59 9.10 -5.29
CA THR A 348 -29.89 8.28 -6.47
C THR A 348 -28.60 7.83 -7.16
N LEU A 349 -27.64 8.74 -7.35
CA LEU A 349 -26.32 8.41 -7.89
C LEU A 349 -25.58 7.40 -7.01
N LEU A 350 -25.47 7.67 -5.70
CA LEU A 350 -24.83 6.74 -4.76
C LEU A 350 -25.53 5.38 -4.73
N ARG A 351 -26.86 5.33 -4.87
CA ARG A 351 -27.61 4.07 -4.91
C ARG A 351 -27.30 3.23 -6.15
N SER A 352 -26.93 3.85 -7.27
CA SER A 352 -26.42 3.13 -8.44
C SER A 352 -25.04 2.49 -8.19
N TRP A 353 -24.30 3.00 -7.20
CA TRP A 353 -22.95 2.55 -6.88
C TRP A 353 -22.89 1.59 -5.69
N ILE A 354 -23.72 1.84 -4.67
CA ILE A 354 -23.77 1.05 -3.45
C ILE A 354 -24.67 -0.16 -3.67
N PRO A 355 -24.25 -1.39 -3.31
CA PRO A 355 -25.06 -2.60 -3.47
C PRO A 355 -26.45 -2.47 -2.81
N SER A 356 -27.43 -3.14 -3.41
CA SER A 356 -28.83 -3.06 -2.96
C SER A 356 -29.06 -3.63 -1.55
N SER A 357 -28.15 -4.49 -1.08
CA SER A 357 -28.14 -5.06 0.28
C SER A 357 -27.95 -4.02 1.39
N TYR A 358 -27.39 -2.84 1.08
CA TYR A 358 -27.29 -1.74 2.03
C TYR A 358 -28.60 -0.97 2.12
N SER A 359 -28.96 -0.50 3.33
CA SER A 359 -30.22 0.23 3.54
C SER A 359 -30.18 1.65 2.96
N VAL A 360 -31.34 2.30 2.86
CA VAL A 360 -31.44 3.70 2.39
C VAL A 360 -30.75 4.65 3.37
N GLU A 361 -30.84 4.37 4.67
CA GLU A 361 -30.17 5.13 5.72
C GLU A 361 -28.65 5.07 5.58
N PHE A 362 -28.10 3.91 5.19
CA PHE A 362 -26.68 3.77 4.90
C PHE A 362 -26.24 4.70 3.77
N VAL A 363 -27.00 4.72 2.66
CA VAL A 363 -26.71 5.60 1.50
C VAL A 363 -26.80 7.08 1.89
N ALA A 364 -27.79 7.45 2.71
CA ALA A 364 -27.93 8.81 3.22
C ALA A 364 -26.76 9.24 4.11
N ASN A 365 -26.29 8.33 4.98
CA ASN A 365 -25.12 8.55 5.84
C ASN A 365 -23.83 8.65 5.02
N GLU A 366 -23.70 7.85 3.98
CA GLU A 366 -22.52 7.88 3.10
C GLU A 366 -22.41 9.22 2.37
N ARG A 367 -23.53 9.78 1.89
CA ARG A 367 -23.58 11.15 1.37
C ARG A 367 -23.06 12.16 2.39
N VAL A 368 -23.53 12.10 3.64
CA VAL A 368 -23.11 13.02 4.70
C VAL A 368 -21.63 12.87 5.00
N ARG A 369 -21.10 11.65 5.01
CA ARG A 369 -19.67 11.36 5.18
C ARG A 369 -18.84 12.01 4.06
N LEU A 370 -19.24 11.83 2.81
CA LEU A 370 -18.58 12.45 1.66
C LEU A 370 -18.64 13.98 1.73
N ALA A 371 -19.77 14.55 2.16
CA ALA A 371 -19.90 15.99 2.39
C ALA A 371 -18.93 16.47 3.49
N GLY A 372 -18.82 15.72 4.59
CA GLY A 372 -17.88 16.02 5.67
C GLY A 372 -16.43 16.00 5.20
N LEU A 373 -16.03 15.02 4.38
CA LEU A 373 -14.70 14.97 3.78
C LEU A 373 -14.44 16.15 2.85
N ALA A 374 -15.42 16.51 2.01
CA ALA A 374 -15.31 17.69 1.14
C ALA A 374 -15.15 18.99 1.95
N LEU A 375 -15.89 19.13 3.05
CA LEU A 375 -15.79 20.28 3.96
C LEU A 375 -14.41 20.37 4.61
N VAL A 376 -13.87 19.26 5.11
CA VAL A 376 -12.53 19.22 5.70
C VAL A 376 -11.47 19.58 4.65
N SER A 377 -11.58 19.05 3.43
CA SER A 377 -10.71 19.44 2.32
C SER A 377 -10.78 20.94 2.01
N LEU A 378 -11.96 21.57 2.07
CA LEU A 378 -12.11 23.02 1.93
C LEU A 378 -11.32 23.81 2.98
N VAL A 379 -11.34 23.35 4.24
CA VAL A 379 -10.59 23.98 5.32
C VAL A 379 -9.08 23.92 5.05
N PHE A 380 -8.57 22.76 4.63
CA PHE A 380 -7.14 22.64 4.29
C PHE A 380 -6.76 23.44 3.03
N LEU A 381 -7.62 23.49 2.01
CA LEU A 381 -7.40 24.34 0.84
C LEU A 381 -7.39 25.83 1.20
N LEU A 382 -8.27 26.27 2.10
CA LEU A 382 -8.28 27.64 2.61
C LEU A 382 -7.00 27.96 3.38
N ALA A 383 -6.53 27.04 4.22
CA ALA A 383 -5.25 27.18 4.91
C ALA A 383 -4.05 27.22 3.92
N MET A 384 -4.09 26.45 2.84
CA MET A 384 -3.09 26.53 1.76
C MET A 384 -3.14 27.88 1.02
N LEU A 385 -4.33 28.42 0.75
CA LEU A 385 -4.48 29.77 0.20
C LEU A 385 -3.89 30.82 1.14
N ALA A 386 -4.15 30.74 2.44
CA ALA A 386 -3.54 31.62 3.43
C ALA A 386 -2.00 31.48 3.44
N ALA A 387 -1.46 30.25 3.36
CA ALA A 387 -0.02 30.02 3.26
C ALA A 387 0.60 30.62 1.98
N LEU A 388 -0.10 30.55 0.84
CA LEU A 388 0.30 31.23 -0.40
C LEU A 388 0.28 32.75 -0.26
N LEU A 389 -0.70 33.31 0.46
CA LEU A 389 -0.76 34.74 0.77
C LEU A 389 0.40 35.18 1.67
N VAL A 390 0.77 34.36 2.66
CA VAL A 390 1.98 34.58 3.48
C VAL A 390 3.24 34.52 2.62
N ALA A 391 3.32 33.59 1.67
CA ALA A 391 4.46 33.47 0.77
C ALA A 391 4.69 34.70 -0.11
N LEU A 392 3.66 35.53 -0.32
CA LEU A 392 3.80 36.82 -1.01
C LEU A 392 4.71 37.81 -0.27
N ARG A 393 4.82 37.68 1.06
CA ARG A 393 5.62 38.55 1.93
C ARG A 393 6.83 37.84 2.54
N ALA A 394 6.66 36.58 2.92
CA ALA A 394 7.67 35.73 3.55
C ALA A 394 7.73 34.38 2.82
N PRO A 395 8.41 34.31 1.65
CA PRO A 395 8.39 33.15 0.77
C PRO A 395 8.77 31.83 1.44
N ARG A 396 9.85 31.84 2.23
CA ARG A 396 10.33 30.65 2.95
C ARG A 396 9.30 30.14 3.94
N THR A 397 8.73 31.03 4.74
CA THR A 397 7.69 30.72 5.73
C THR A 397 6.44 30.18 5.04
N GLY A 398 5.98 30.83 3.97
CA GLY A 398 4.82 30.36 3.21
C GLY A 398 5.03 28.97 2.61
N GLY A 399 6.24 28.67 2.12
CA GLY A 399 6.59 27.33 1.61
C GLY A 399 6.56 26.25 2.69
N VAL A 400 7.09 26.56 3.88
CA VAL A 400 7.00 25.66 5.04
C VAL A 400 5.54 25.46 5.45
N LEU A 401 4.74 26.53 5.54
CA LEU A 401 3.32 26.45 5.90
C LEU A 401 2.53 25.61 4.90
N LEU A 402 2.83 25.68 3.60
CA LEU A 402 2.20 24.83 2.59
C LEU A 402 2.45 23.35 2.84
N LEU A 403 3.69 22.97 3.06
CA LEU A 403 4.06 21.58 3.33
C LEU A 403 3.47 21.08 4.65
N VAL A 404 3.53 21.89 5.71
CA VAL A 404 2.93 21.56 7.02
C VAL A 404 1.42 21.39 6.89
N THR A 405 0.73 22.30 6.19
CA THR A 405 -0.72 22.21 5.96
C THR A 405 -1.09 20.97 5.16
N HIS A 406 -0.31 20.65 4.12
CA HIS A 406 -0.48 19.41 3.36
C HIS A 406 -0.30 18.17 4.24
N THR A 407 0.81 18.08 4.99
CA THR A 407 1.07 16.95 5.89
C THR A 407 -0.02 16.80 6.95
N ALA A 408 -0.43 17.89 7.60
CA ALA A 408 -1.53 17.87 8.58
C ALA A 408 -2.84 17.40 7.93
N GLY A 409 -3.16 17.89 6.73
CA GLY A 409 -4.32 17.46 5.97
C GLY A 409 -4.28 15.98 5.60
N GLN A 410 -3.14 15.49 5.14
CA GLN A 410 -2.95 14.06 4.86
C GLN A 410 -3.09 13.22 6.13
N LEU A 411 -2.38 13.55 7.22
CA LEU A 411 -2.46 12.79 8.47
C LEU A 411 -3.88 12.76 9.05
N PHE A 412 -4.63 13.85 8.94
CA PHE A 412 -6.02 13.91 9.38
C PHE A 412 -6.95 13.11 8.47
N LEU A 413 -6.91 13.38 7.16
CA LEU A 413 -7.81 12.75 6.20
C LEU A 413 -7.52 11.26 6.03
N LEU A 414 -6.25 10.84 6.14
CA LEU A 414 -5.75 9.48 5.92
C LEU A 414 -5.49 8.69 7.20
N GLN A 415 -5.82 9.25 8.37
CA GLN A 415 -5.86 8.51 9.64
C GLN A 415 -6.52 7.12 9.53
N PRO A 416 -7.61 6.93 8.75
CA PRO A 416 -8.23 5.62 8.57
C PRO A 416 -7.36 4.60 7.81
N GLY A 417 -6.40 5.09 7.04
CA GLY A 417 -5.46 4.30 6.24
C GLY A 417 -4.37 3.68 7.09
N LEU A 418 -4.21 4.11 8.33
CA LEU A 418 -3.35 3.48 9.32
C LEU A 418 -4.19 2.47 10.12
N ALA A 419 -4.22 1.23 9.66
CA ALA A 419 -4.82 0.12 10.39
C ALA A 419 -3.86 -0.40 11.46
N THR A 420 -3.35 0.52 12.30
CA THR A 420 -2.55 0.18 13.47
C THR A 420 -3.42 0.13 14.71
N ASP A 421 -2.98 -0.66 15.68
CA ASP A 421 -3.63 -0.79 16.96
C ASP A 421 -2.63 -0.71 18.10
N ASP A 422 -3.14 -0.48 19.31
CA ASP A 422 -2.35 -0.45 20.53
C ASP A 422 -1.78 -1.84 20.83
N ILE A 423 -0.46 -1.92 21.00
CA ILE A 423 0.24 -3.17 21.27
C ILE A 423 -0.16 -3.78 22.62
N ASP A 424 -0.55 -2.95 23.59
CA ASP A 424 -0.89 -3.40 24.94
C ASP A 424 -2.09 -4.37 24.94
N ALA A 425 -3.00 -4.21 23.98
CA ALA A 425 -4.14 -5.11 23.78
C ALA A 425 -3.71 -6.55 23.41
N TYR A 426 -2.47 -6.74 22.95
CA TYR A 426 -1.91 -8.00 22.51
C TYR A 426 -0.80 -8.53 23.45
N LEU A 427 -0.38 -7.75 24.44
CA LEU A 427 0.59 -8.19 25.44
C LEU A 427 -0.07 -9.04 26.54
N THR A 428 -1.36 -8.85 26.79
CA THR A 428 -2.11 -9.65 27.76
C THR A 428 -2.49 -10.99 27.11
N PRO A 429 -2.05 -12.14 27.65
CA PRO A 429 -2.38 -13.42 27.07
C PRO A 429 -3.90 -13.69 27.08
N PRO A 430 -4.47 -14.32 26.04
CA PRO A 430 -5.89 -14.66 26.03
C PRO A 430 -6.27 -15.59 27.20
N PRO A 431 -7.44 -15.44 27.83
CA PRO A 431 -7.82 -16.24 29.01
C PRO A 431 -7.78 -17.75 28.78
N LEU A 432 -8.22 -18.22 27.61
CA LEU A 432 -8.19 -19.64 27.25
C LEU A 432 -6.78 -20.22 27.13
N LEU A 433 -5.74 -19.40 26.92
CA LEU A 433 -4.37 -19.87 26.76
C LEU A 433 -3.89 -20.67 27.98
N ALA A 434 -4.29 -20.26 29.19
CA ALA A 434 -3.93 -20.94 30.44
C ALA A 434 -4.47 -22.38 30.51
N SER A 435 -5.54 -22.69 29.77
CA SER A 435 -6.15 -24.03 29.69
C SER A 435 -5.58 -24.88 28.54
N ILE A 436 -4.62 -24.35 27.79
CA ILE A 436 -4.03 -24.98 26.61
C ILE A 436 -2.57 -25.31 26.90
N PRO A 437 -2.22 -26.59 27.11
CA PRO A 437 -0.83 -27.03 27.25
C PRO A 437 0.07 -26.59 26.10
N ALA A 438 1.37 -26.39 26.37
CA ALA A 438 2.32 -25.86 25.39
C ALA A 438 2.57 -26.82 24.20
N ASP A 439 2.48 -28.12 24.46
CA ASP A 439 2.62 -29.22 23.50
C ASP A 439 1.33 -29.56 22.74
N SER A 440 0.24 -28.82 22.97
CA SER A 440 -1.03 -29.08 22.30
C SER A 440 -0.97 -28.73 20.81
N ARG A 441 -1.61 -29.59 20.00
CA ARG A 441 -1.94 -29.32 18.59
C ARG A 441 -3.38 -28.84 18.52
N LEU A 442 -3.53 -27.57 18.14
CA LEU A 442 -4.80 -26.87 18.20
C LEU A 442 -5.44 -26.76 16.83
N VAL A 443 -6.77 -26.77 16.81
CA VAL A 443 -7.56 -26.28 15.69
C VAL A 443 -8.56 -25.26 16.18
N HIS A 444 -8.72 -24.17 15.44
CA HIS A 444 -9.78 -23.19 15.67
C HIS A 444 -10.89 -23.39 14.64
N GLY A 445 -11.99 -24.00 15.05
CA GLY A 445 -13.10 -24.40 14.17
C GLY A 445 -13.79 -23.25 13.45
N SER A 446 -13.74 -22.03 14.01
CA SER A 446 -14.32 -20.85 13.34
C SER A 446 -13.41 -20.20 12.30
N VAL A 447 -12.11 -20.50 12.34
CA VAL A 447 -11.22 -20.01 11.29
C VAL A 447 -11.67 -20.70 10.03
N ASP A 448 -11.97 -19.90 9.02
CA ASP A 448 -12.09 -20.42 7.67
C ASP A 448 -13.29 -21.41 7.48
N GLY A 449 -14.26 -21.36 8.40
CA GLY A 449 -15.50 -22.15 8.30
C GLY A 449 -15.37 -23.64 8.62
N LEU A 450 -14.29 -24.09 9.28
CA LEU A 450 -14.02 -25.52 9.50
C LEU A 450 -15.14 -26.25 10.26
N PHE A 451 -15.75 -25.57 11.23
CA PHE A 451 -16.93 -26.05 11.97
C PHE A 451 -18.15 -25.16 11.68
N GLY A 452 -18.26 -24.61 10.48
CA GLY A 452 -19.35 -23.73 10.06
C GLY A 452 -19.01 -22.25 10.16
N ASP A 453 -19.93 -21.41 9.67
CA ASP A 453 -19.70 -19.98 9.53
C ASP A 453 -19.56 -19.28 10.89
N LEU A 454 -18.53 -18.44 10.98
CA LEU A 454 -18.31 -17.62 12.13
C LEU A 454 -19.30 -16.45 12.14
N GLN A 455 -20.21 -16.44 13.11
CA GLN A 455 -21.01 -15.27 13.39
C GLN A 455 -20.21 -14.26 14.22
N LEU A 456 -19.36 -13.48 13.54
CA LEU A 456 -18.67 -12.34 14.17
C LEU A 456 -19.70 -11.28 14.55
N ARG A 457 -20.09 -11.27 15.83
CA ARG A 457 -20.79 -10.14 16.41
C ARG A 457 -19.76 -9.13 16.88
N VAL A 458 -19.67 -8.01 16.16
CA VAL A 458 -18.81 -6.90 16.57
C VAL A 458 -19.66 -5.85 17.28
N ASN A 459 -19.37 -5.57 18.56
CA ASN A 459 -20.06 -4.52 19.33
C ASN A 459 -19.67 -3.11 18.88
N LYS A 460 -18.45 -2.98 18.36
CA LYS A 460 -17.89 -1.72 17.87
C LYS A 460 -17.73 -1.76 16.35
N PRO A 461 -17.75 -0.62 15.66
CA PRO A 461 -17.73 -0.61 14.21
C PRO A 461 -16.33 -0.82 13.62
N TRP A 462 -15.26 -0.88 14.41
CA TRP A 462 -13.87 -0.82 13.92
C TRP A 462 -13.27 -2.20 13.67
N THR A 463 -12.51 -2.35 12.57
CA THR A 463 -11.82 -3.60 12.21
C THR A 463 -10.80 -4.02 13.29
N LYS A 464 -10.16 -3.07 13.97
CA LYS A 464 -9.23 -3.38 15.07
C LYS A 464 -9.92 -4.03 16.27
N ASP A 465 -11.15 -3.65 16.59
CA ASP A 465 -11.89 -4.28 17.70
C ASP A 465 -12.23 -5.74 17.37
N LEU A 466 -12.51 -6.01 16.09
CA LEU A 466 -12.65 -7.38 15.61
C LEU A 466 -11.33 -8.17 15.74
N GLN A 467 -10.20 -7.57 15.37
CA GLN A 467 -8.88 -8.20 15.55
C GLN A 467 -8.56 -8.46 17.03
N ARG A 468 -8.85 -7.52 17.93
CA ARG A 468 -8.71 -7.72 19.38
C ARG A 468 -9.60 -8.85 19.88
N GLN A 469 -10.84 -8.93 19.40
CA GLN A 469 -11.73 -10.03 19.73
C GLN A 469 -11.18 -11.37 19.24
N MET A 470 -10.76 -11.46 17.98
CA MET A 470 -10.11 -12.67 17.44
C MET A 470 -8.87 -13.05 18.25
N PHE A 471 -8.09 -12.07 18.71
CA PHE A 471 -6.94 -12.32 19.58
C PHE A 471 -7.36 -12.94 20.91
N LEU A 472 -8.36 -12.36 21.59
CA LEU A 472 -8.91 -12.88 22.85
C LEU A 472 -9.58 -14.25 22.71
N GLU A 473 -10.09 -14.56 21.52
CA GLU A 473 -10.72 -15.83 21.17
C GLU A 473 -9.71 -16.91 20.76
N MET A 474 -8.40 -16.65 20.90
CA MET A 474 -7.34 -17.60 20.54
C MET A 474 -7.35 -17.98 19.05
N PHE A 475 -7.64 -17.03 18.16
CA PHE A 475 -7.37 -17.21 16.73
C PHE A 475 -5.86 -17.43 16.51
N PRO A 476 -5.45 -18.10 15.43
CA PRO A 476 -4.08 -18.56 15.25
C PRO A 476 -2.98 -17.52 15.49
N PRO A 477 -3.10 -16.25 15.03
CA PRO A 477 -2.08 -15.23 15.32
C PRO A 477 -1.81 -15.04 16.82
N ALA A 478 -2.83 -15.17 17.67
CA ALA A 478 -2.68 -15.00 19.13
C ALA A 478 -1.94 -16.17 19.77
N GLY A 479 -2.35 -17.41 19.46
CA GLY A 479 -1.73 -18.58 20.05
C GLY A 479 -0.31 -18.83 19.53
N ILE A 480 -0.01 -18.50 18.27
CA ILE A 480 1.36 -18.62 17.71
C ILE A 480 2.34 -17.72 18.47
N LEU A 481 1.94 -16.50 18.83
CA LEU A 481 2.77 -15.61 19.66
C LEU A 481 3.06 -16.20 21.06
N ALA A 482 2.17 -17.05 21.55
CA ALA A 482 2.34 -17.81 22.78
C ALA A 482 2.96 -19.22 22.57
N GLY A 483 3.54 -19.48 21.39
CA GLY A 483 4.17 -20.76 21.06
C GLY A 483 3.20 -21.94 20.89
N ARG A 484 1.90 -21.68 20.62
CA ARG A 484 0.92 -22.74 20.34
C ARG A 484 0.92 -23.10 18.85
N ARG A 485 0.82 -24.39 18.57
CA ARG A 485 0.80 -24.95 17.21
C ARG A 485 -0.63 -25.12 16.74
N TYR A 486 -0.97 -24.48 15.61
CA TYR A 486 -2.27 -24.64 14.96
C TYR A 486 -2.14 -25.55 13.74
N GLU A 487 -2.93 -26.61 13.73
CA GLU A 487 -3.10 -27.49 12.58
C GLU A 487 -4.21 -26.98 11.65
N LEU A 488 -4.14 -27.37 10.38
CA LEU A 488 -5.15 -27.07 9.36
C LEU A 488 -5.45 -25.57 9.10
N ASN A 489 -4.65 -24.67 9.69
CA ASN A 489 -4.77 -23.24 9.44
C ASN A 489 -4.22 -22.91 8.05
N ARG A 490 -4.99 -22.20 7.22
CA ARG A 490 -4.48 -21.77 5.91
C ARG A 490 -3.53 -20.59 6.11
N SER A 491 -2.41 -20.64 5.40
CA SER A 491 -1.71 -19.41 5.08
C SER A 491 -2.62 -18.58 4.17
N PRO A 492 -2.91 -17.31 4.49
CA PRO A 492 -3.68 -16.42 3.60
C PRO A 492 -2.97 -16.22 2.25
N GLU A 493 -1.69 -16.60 2.16
CA GLU A 493 -0.92 -16.56 0.92
C GLU A 493 -0.92 -17.90 0.17
N GLY A 494 -1.58 -18.95 0.65
CA GLY A 494 -1.53 -20.27 0.01
C GLY A 494 -0.14 -20.90 0.05
N LEU A 495 0.73 -20.44 0.97
CA LEU A 495 2.03 -21.05 1.26
C LEU A 495 1.91 -22.26 2.19
N ALA A 496 0.71 -22.57 2.66
CA ALA A 496 0.45 -23.81 3.38
C ALA A 496 0.70 -25.02 2.47
N SER A 497 1.04 -26.16 3.09
CA SER A 497 1.18 -27.40 2.35
C SER A 497 -0.11 -27.74 1.61
N TYR A 498 0.02 -28.28 0.40
CA TYR A 498 -1.11 -28.83 -0.34
C TYR A 498 -1.92 -29.83 0.51
N PHE A 499 -1.26 -30.66 1.31
CA PHE A 499 -1.93 -31.64 2.18
C PHE A 499 -2.79 -30.98 3.25
N THR A 500 -2.35 -29.84 3.80
CA THR A 500 -3.15 -29.05 4.76
C THR A 500 -4.46 -28.59 4.12
N TRP A 501 -4.43 -28.23 2.84
CA TRP A 501 -5.61 -27.80 2.09
C TRP A 501 -6.62 -28.93 1.89
N VAL A 502 -6.16 -30.08 1.39
CA VAL A 502 -7.00 -31.27 1.17
C VAL A 502 -7.58 -31.77 2.49
N ALA A 503 -6.76 -31.84 3.54
CA ALA A 503 -7.20 -32.29 4.85
C ALA A 503 -8.27 -31.37 5.44
N ARG A 504 -8.06 -30.06 5.35
CA ARG A 504 -9.05 -29.08 5.80
C ARG A 504 -10.35 -29.24 5.02
N ASP A 505 -10.28 -29.37 3.69
CA ASP A 505 -11.45 -29.48 2.84
C ASP A 505 -12.29 -30.71 3.21
N ALA A 506 -11.62 -31.84 3.46
CA ALA A 506 -12.26 -33.05 3.96
C ALA A 506 -12.95 -32.83 5.32
N VAL A 507 -12.31 -32.12 6.25
CA VAL A 507 -12.90 -31.76 7.56
C VAL A 507 -14.09 -30.82 7.38
N SER A 508 -14.00 -29.76 6.57
CA SER A 508 -15.10 -28.79 6.41
C SER A 508 -16.37 -29.40 5.81
N HIS A 509 -16.23 -30.40 4.93
CA HIS A 509 -17.36 -31.09 4.29
C HIS A 509 -17.91 -32.29 5.10
N SER A 510 -17.34 -32.57 6.28
CA SER A 510 -17.75 -33.67 7.15
C SER A 510 -18.74 -33.23 8.24
N ASP A 511 -19.50 -34.16 8.80
CA ASP A 511 -20.24 -33.93 10.06
C ASP A 511 -19.30 -33.85 11.27
N ASP A 512 -19.80 -33.44 12.44
CA ASP A 512 -18.95 -33.23 13.63
C ASP A 512 -18.28 -34.53 14.14
N VAL A 513 -18.94 -35.68 13.98
CA VAL A 513 -18.39 -36.99 14.35
C VAL A 513 -17.18 -37.30 13.48
N GLN A 514 -17.31 -37.13 12.17
CA GLN A 514 -16.24 -37.39 11.23
C GLN A 514 -15.14 -36.32 11.30
N ARG A 515 -15.50 -35.04 11.53
CA ARG A 515 -14.55 -33.95 11.79
C ARG A 515 -13.63 -34.28 12.96
N LEU A 516 -14.18 -34.67 14.11
CA LEU A 516 -13.37 -35.00 15.28
C LEU A 516 -12.46 -36.21 15.06
N ARG A 517 -12.94 -37.25 14.35
CA ARG A 517 -12.09 -38.40 13.95
C ARG A 517 -10.92 -37.97 13.06
N LEU A 518 -11.18 -37.13 12.06
CA LEU A 518 -10.14 -36.59 11.19
C LEU A 518 -9.17 -35.70 11.97
N LEU A 519 -9.65 -34.85 12.88
CA LEU A 519 -8.78 -34.05 13.74
C LEU A 519 -7.89 -34.95 14.63
N ALA A 520 -8.47 -35.97 15.26
CA ALA A 520 -7.75 -36.91 16.09
C ALA A 520 -6.66 -37.66 15.30
N SER A 521 -6.94 -38.08 14.05
CA SER A 521 -5.95 -38.77 13.22
C SER A 521 -4.76 -37.89 12.84
N TRP A 522 -4.95 -36.56 12.80
CA TRP A 522 -3.91 -35.54 12.62
C TRP A 522 -3.17 -35.17 13.92
N GLY A 523 -3.48 -35.86 15.02
CA GLY A 523 -2.92 -35.60 16.35
C GLY A 523 -3.44 -34.31 17.00
N VAL A 524 -4.52 -33.72 16.49
CA VAL A 524 -5.15 -32.54 17.10
C VAL A 524 -5.81 -32.98 18.40
N ASN A 525 -5.30 -32.47 19.52
CA ASN A 525 -5.76 -32.81 20.86
C ASN A 525 -6.57 -31.68 21.52
N ARG A 526 -6.66 -30.50 20.89
CA ARG A 526 -7.43 -29.36 21.37
C ARG A 526 -8.22 -28.71 20.22
N LEU A 527 -9.50 -28.45 20.46
CA LEU A 527 -10.41 -27.81 19.51
C LEU A 527 -11.07 -26.59 20.16
N LEU A 528 -10.94 -25.44 19.52
CA LEU A 528 -11.66 -24.21 19.86
C LEU A 528 -12.83 -24.04 18.89
N VAL A 529 -14.06 -23.90 19.37
CA VAL A 529 -15.23 -23.69 18.50
C VAL A 529 -16.26 -22.75 19.16
N ALA A 530 -16.79 -21.82 18.37
CA ALA A 530 -17.77 -20.83 18.80
C ALA A 530 -19.22 -21.31 18.69
N ARG A 531 -19.48 -22.62 18.82
CA ARG A 531 -20.82 -23.24 18.83
C ARG A 531 -20.78 -24.56 19.60
N PRO A 532 -21.93 -25.11 20.06
CA PRO A 532 -21.96 -26.48 20.56
C PRO A 532 -21.62 -27.48 19.44
N LEU A 533 -20.98 -28.59 19.83
CA LEU A 533 -20.81 -29.76 18.97
C LEU A 533 -22.13 -30.53 18.87
N ASP A 534 -22.34 -31.26 17.77
CA ASP A 534 -23.44 -32.21 17.65
C ASP A 534 -23.43 -33.20 18.84
N PRO A 535 -24.57 -33.45 19.51
CA PRO A 535 -24.67 -34.47 20.56
C PRO A 535 -24.08 -35.84 20.16
N ALA A 536 -24.18 -36.25 18.90
CA ALA A 536 -23.58 -37.50 18.40
C ALA A 536 -22.05 -37.52 18.51
N ALA A 537 -21.41 -36.35 18.53
CA ALA A 537 -19.97 -36.17 18.60
C ALA A 537 -19.44 -36.04 20.05
N SER A 538 -20.32 -35.95 21.06
CA SER A 538 -19.94 -35.69 22.46
C SER A 538 -19.06 -36.78 23.09
N SER A 539 -19.10 -38.00 22.54
CA SER A 539 -18.26 -39.11 23.01
C SER A 539 -16.78 -38.95 22.61
N GLN A 540 -16.48 -38.13 21.59
CA GLN A 540 -15.15 -37.96 21.00
C GLN A 540 -14.44 -36.68 21.47
N ALA A 541 -15.13 -35.80 22.20
CA ALA A 541 -14.57 -34.56 22.69
C ALA A 541 -15.15 -34.21 24.07
N HIS A 542 -14.31 -33.74 24.98
CA HIS A 542 -14.76 -33.28 26.30
C HIS A 542 -14.52 -31.79 26.44
N LEU A 543 -15.55 -31.06 26.91
CA LEU A 543 -15.46 -29.62 27.17
C LEU A 543 -14.52 -29.38 28.36
N LEU A 544 -13.49 -28.58 28.15
CA LEU A 544 -12.52 -28.19 29.17
C LEU A 544 -12.83 -26.83 29.76
N ALA A 545 -13.11 -25.86 28.90
CA ALA A 545 -13.36 -24.48 29.29
C ALA A 545 -14.32 -23.83 28.30
N SER A 546 -15.02 -22.80 28.78
CA SER A 546 -15.82 -21.93 27.92
C SER A 546 -15.53 -20.49 28.31
N GLN A 547 -15.15 -19.67 27.33
CA GLN A 547 -14.89 -18.26 27.50
C GLN A 547 -16.06 -17.47 26.91
N PRO A 548 -16.71 -16.58 27.69
CA PRO A 548 -17.71 -15.68 27.14
C PRO A 548 -17.03 -14.71 26.16
N THR A 549 -17.72 -14.43 25.06
CA THR A 549 -17.29 -13.47 24.04
C THR A 549 -18.44 -12.50 23.75
N VAL A 550 -18.23 -11.56 22.83
CA VAL A 550 -19.29 -10.68 22.35
C VAL A 550 -20.37 -11.45 21.56
N GLY A 551 -19.97 -12.55 20.92
CA GLY A 551 -20.85 -13.42 20.16
C GLY A 551 -21.25 -14.66 20.95
N GLU A 552 -21.08 -15.81 20.32
CA GLU A 552 -21.23 -17.09 21.00
C GLU A 552 -19.97 -17.40 21.82
N PRO A 553 -20.12 -18.01 23.02
CA PRO A 553 -18.97 -18.35 23.83
C PRO A 553 -18.06 -19.32 23.08
N VAL A 554 -16.76 -19.03 23.08
CA VAL A 554 -15.75 -19.93 22.52
C VAL A 554 -15.53 -21.05 23.51
N ARG A 555 -15.67 -22.29 23.03
CA ARG A 555 -15.58 -23.50 23.83
C ARG A 555 -14.29 -24.22 23.45
N LEU A 556 -13.49 -24.54 24.47
CA LEU A 556 -12.30 -25.36 24.35
C LEU A 556 -12.66 -26.80 24.67
N PHE A 557 -12.49 -27.68 23.70
CA PHE A 557 -12.64 -29.11 23.84
C PHE A 557 -11.29 -29.79 23.79
N ALA A 558 -11.14 -30.89 24.52
CA ALA A 558 -10.08 -31.84 24.27
C ALA A 558 -10.62 -33.02 23.46
N VAL A 559 -9.97 -33.25 22.33
CA VAL A 559 -10.29 -34.31 21.37
C VAL A 559 -9.70 -35.61 21.89
N ARG A 560 -10.51 -36.68 21.92
CA ARG A 560 -10.08 -38.01 22.36
C ARG A 560 -9.34 -38.75 21.25
N ASP A 561 -8.54 -39.72 21.65
CA ASP A 561 -7.85 -40.64 20.73
C ASP A 561 -6.99 -39.94 19.67
N ALA A 562 -6.47 -38.75 20.00
CA ALA A 562 -5.54 -38.04 19.15
C ALA A 562 -4.26 -38.86 18.97
N THR A 563 -3.85 -39.10 17.72
CA THR A 563 -2.63 -39.84 17.41
C THR A 563 -1.42 -39.15 18.08
N PRO A 564 -0.53 -39.89 18.75
CA PRO A 564 0.73 -39.32 19.26
C PRO A 564 1.60 -38.79 18.12
N GLU A 565 2.55 -37.92 18.46
CA GLU A 565 3.44 -37.24 17.51
C GLU A 565 4.30 -38.18 16.67
#